data_AF-H3BW30-F1
#
_entry.id   AF-H3BW30-F1
#
_cell.length_a   1.000
_cell.length_b   1.000
_cell.length_c   1.000
_cell.angle_alpha   90.00
_cell.angle_beta   90.00
_cell.angle_gamma   90.00
#
_symmetry.space_group_name_H-M   'P 1'
#
loop_
_entity.id
_entity.type
_entity.pdbx_description
1 polymer ?
#
loop_
_entity_poly.entity_id
_entity_poly.type
_entity_poly.pdbx_seq_one_letter_code
_entity_poly.pdbx_strand_id
1 'polypeptide(L)'
;AHRLQLLKGHLEAENKIAAMAGSPSPLTTHVLNTGMGIPASNMALNLYRKDPSNDTWSLLKTGTTNEDGRCPGLITSQMFTSGVYKIHFDTAQYWESMGQTSFYPYVEIVFIINDPGQKYHIPLLLSRFSYTTYRGS
;
A
#
# COMPACT_ATOMS: atom_id res chain seq x y z
N ALA A 1 21.32 -40.75 9.87
CA ALA A 1 21.71 -39.57 10.68
C ALA A 1 22.16 -38.39 9.82
N HIS A 2 23.13 -38.57 8.91
CA HIS A 2 23.74 -37.48 8.12
C HIS A 2 22.77 -36.64 7.25
N ARG A 3 21.79 -37.28 6.60
CA ARG A 3 20.79 -36.60 5.74
C ARG A 3 19.86 -35.65 6.52
N LEU A 4 19.54 -35.96 7.77
CA LEU A 4 18.70 -35.10 8.63
C LEU A 4 19.48 -33.86 9.12
N GLN A 5 20.79 -33.99 9.31
CA GLN A 5 21.68 -32.87 9.66
C GLN A 5 21.88 -31.91 8.49
N LEU A 6 22.01 -32.43 7.26
CA LEU A 6 22.08 -31.62 6.04
C LEU A 6 20.77 -30.85 5.77
N LEU A 7 19.61 -31.46 6.03
CA LEU A 7 18.31 -30.78 5.90
C LEU A 7 18.11 -29.69 6.95
N LYS A 8 18.54 -29.90 8.20
CA LYS A 8 18.56 -28.84 9.23
C LYS A 8 19.45 -27.66 8.84
N GLY A 9 20.63 -27.93 8.29
CA GLY A 9 21.55 -26.89 7.83
C GLY A 9 20.97 -25.98 6.74
N HIS A 10 20.19 -26.54 5.80
CA HIS A 10 19.52 -25.75 4.77
C HIS A 10 18.35 -24.92 5.31
N LEU A 11 17.54 -25.49 6.21
CA LEU A 11 16.43 -24.77 6.87
C LEU A 11 16.93 -23.62 7.77
N GLU A 12 18.06 -23.81 8.46
CA GLU A 12 18.67 -22.78 9.29
C GLU A 12 19.37 -21.68 8.45
N ALA A 13 19.86 -22.02 7.25
CA ALA A 13 20.43 -21.06 6.32
C ALA A 13 19.37 -20.15 5.69
N GLU A 14 18.17 -20.67 5.37
CA GLU A 14 17.03 -19.86 4.91
C GLU A 14 16.60 -18.83 5.97
N ASN A 15 16.67 -19.19 7.26
CA ASN A 15 16.37 -18.27 8.37
C ASN A 15 17.41 -17.16 8.57
N LYS A 16 18.66 -17.34 8.11
CA LYS A 16 19.69 -16.29 8.23
C LYS A 16 19.57 -15.19 7.17
N ILE A 17 18.95 -15.48 6.03
CA ILE A 17 18.76 -14.48 4.94
C ILE A 17 17.60 -13.52 5.27
N ALA A 18 16.66 -13.93 6.12
CA ALA A 18 15.50 -13.12 6.51
C ALA A 18 15.83 -11.91 7.43
N ALA A 19 17.04 -11.84 7.99
CA ALA A 19 17.42 -10.81 8.97
C ALA A 19 17.78 -9.43 8.36
N MET A 20 17.57 -9.21 7.05
CA MET A 20 17.86 -7.94 6.37
C MET A 20 16.62 -7.30 5.72
N ALA A 21 15.44 -7.92 5.77
CA ALA A 21 14.20 -7.30 5.33
C ALA A 21 13.49 -6.68 6.54
N GLY A 22 13.33 -5.35 6.56
CA GLY A 22 12.52 -4.68 7.58
C GLY A 22 11.12 -5.32 7.70
N SER A 23 10.53 -5.28 8.89
CA SER A 23 9.19 -5.84 9.11
C SER A 23 8.19 -5.31 8.07
N PRO A 24 7.30 -6.16 7.52
CA PRO A 24 6.32 -5.73 6.52
C PRO A 24 5.49 -4.56 7.02
N SER A 25 5.22 -3.59 6.14
CA SER A 25 4.38 -2.42 6.44
C SER A 25 3.01 -2.88 6.99
N PRO A 26 2.54 -2.33 8.14
CA PRO A 26 1.23 -2.67 8.70
C PRO A 26 0.07 -2.09 7.85
N LEU A 27 0.35 -1.07 7.04
CA LEU A 27 -0.56 -0.51 6.05
C LEU A 27 -0.13 -0.93 4.64
N THR A 28 -1.05 -1.47 3.86
CA THR A 28 -0.81 -1.89 2.49
C THR A 28 -1.90 -1.39 1.55
N THR A 29 -1.58 -1.30 0.27
CA THR A 29 -2.53 -0.99 -0.80
C THR A 29 -2.32 -1.91 -1.99
N HIS A 30 -3.34 -2.04 -2.82
CA HIS A 30 -3.30 -2.72 -4.11
C HIS A 30 -4.27 -1.97 -5.02
N VAL A 31 -3.76 -1.48 -6.14
CA VAL A 31 -4.53 -0.72 -7.12
C VAL A 31 -4.77 -1.59 -8.34
N LEU A 32 -6.03 -1.76 -8.69
CA LEU A 32 -6.48 -2.57 -9.82
C LEU A 32 -7.21 -1.69 -10.82
N ASN A 33 -6.78 -1.74 -12.07
CA ASN A 33 -7.55 -1.22 -13.20
C ASN A 33 -8.60 -2.26 -13.60
N THR A 34 -9.82 -2.09 -13.11
CA THR A 34 -10.93 -3.02 -13.35
C THR A 34 -11.52 -2.87 -14.75
N GLY A 35 -11.25 -1.76 -15.45
CA GLY A 35 -11.67 -1.58 -16.84
C GLY A 35 -10.90 -2.47 -17.82
N MET A 36 -9.65 -2.83 -17.47
CA MET A 36 -8.77 -3.68 -18.28
C MET A 36 -8.45 -5.03 -17.62
N GLY A 37 -8.82 -5.22 -16.36
CA GLY A 37 -8.54 -6.46 -15.62
C GLY A 37 -7.06 -6.66 -15.27
N ILE A 38 -6.32 -5.56 -15.06
CA ILE A 38 -4.86 -5.58 -14.79
C ILE A 38 -4.52 -4.76 -13.54
N PRO A 39 -3.37 -4.99 -12.90
CA PRO A 39 -2.86 -4.08 -11.89
C PRO A 39 -2.62 -2.69 -12.47
N ALA A 40 -2.92 -1.65 -11.68
CA ALA A 40 -2.59 -0.29 -12.06
C ALA A 40 -1.14 -0.01 -11.65
N SER A 41 -0.19 -0.40 -12.51
CA SER A 41 1.22 -0.13 -12.32
C SER A 41 1.56 1.33 -12.57
N ASN A 42 2.65 1.81 -11.96
CA ASN A 42 3.16 3.18 -12.11
C ASN A 42 2.19 4.30 -11.69
N MET A 43 1.18 4.01 -10.86
CA MET A 43 0.31 5.03 -10.27
C MET A 43 1.02 5.68 -9.09
N ALA A 44 1.19 7.00 -9.15
CA ALA A 44 1.70 7.78 -8.03
C ALA A 44 0.66 7.86 -6.89
N LEU A 45 1.16 7.83 -5.66
CA LEU A 45 0.35 7.97 -4.46
C LEU A 45 1.11 8.66 -3.33
N ASN A 46 0.34 9.24 -2.40
CA ASN A 46 0.85 9.89 -1.20
C ASN A 46 0.06 9.45 0.03
N LEU A 47 0.77 9.04 1.08
CA LEU A 47 0.19 8.74 2.41
C LEU A 47 0.33 9.96 3.32
N TYR A 48 -0.77 10.34 3.96
CA TYR A 48 -0.83 11.41 4.95
C TYR A 48 -1.42 10.91 6.27
N ARG A 49 -1.13 11.65 7.33
CA ARG A 49 -1.81 11.55 8.63
C ARG A 49 -2.37 12.91 9.02
N LYS A 50 -3.57 12.93 9.59
CA LYS A 50 -4.20 14.14 10.13
C LYS A 50 -3.62 14.44 11.50
N ASP A 51 -3.19 15.68 11.72
CA ASP A 51 -2.84 16.19 13.05
C ASP A 51 -4.14 16.48 13.83
N PRO A 52 -4.35 15.85 15.00
CA PRO A 52 -5.58 16.01 15.77
C PRO A 52 -5.72 17.39 16.43
N SER A 53 -4.65 18.19 16.51
CA SER A 53 -4.67 19.49 17.19
C SER A 53 -5.15 20.64 16.31
N ASN A 54 -4.94 20.54 15.00
CA ASN A 54 -5.16 21.64 14.05
C ASN A 54 -5.80 21.19 12.72
N ASP A 55 -6.18 19.90 12.62
CA ASP A 55 -6.83 19.31 11.44
C ASP A 55 -6.01 19.37 10.13
N THR A 56 -4.71 19.62 10.21
CA THR A 56 -3.82 19.65 9.03
C THR A 56 -3.36 18.24 8.62
N TRP A 57 -3.05 18.07 7.34
CA TRP A 57 -2.52 16.81 6.80
C TRP A 57 -0.99 16.87 6.68
N SER A 58 -0.30 15.98 7.39
CA SER A 58 1.15 15.81 7.27
C SER A 58 1.48 14.66 6.32
N LEU A 59 2.32 14.92 5.32
CA LEU A 59 2.82 13.91 4.39
C LEU A 59 3.75 12.94 5.13
N LEU A 60 3.48 11.64 5.02
CA LEU A 60 4.31 10.58 5.58
C LEU A 60 5.16 9.89 4.51
N LYS A 61 4.58 9.65 3.33
CA LYS A 61 5.26 8.92 2.25
C LYS A 61 4.73 9.34 0.89
N THR A 62 5.63 9.53 -0.07
CA THR A 62 5.34 9.51 -1.51
C THR A 62 5.78 8.17 -2.09
N GLY A 63 4.98 7.60 -2.97
CA GLY A 63 5.28 6.31 -3.58
C GLY A 63 4.64 6.15 -4.95
N THR A 64 4.99 5.03 -5.59
CA THR A 64 4.45 4.62 -6.88
C THR A 64 4.13 3.14 -6.80
N THR A 65 3.02 2.71 -7.41
CA THR A 65 2.68 1.29 -7.49
C THR A 65 3.64 0.53 -8.40
N ASN A 66 4.03 -0.67 -7.99
CA ASN A 66 4.86 -1.57 -8.78
C ASN A 66 4.06 -2.28 -9.88
N GLU A 67 4.67 -3.23 -10.59
CA GLU A 67 4.05 -4.01 -11.67
C GLU A 67 2.80 -4.80 -11.22
N ASP A 68 2.74 -5.17 -9.94
CA ASP A 68 1.58 -5.83 -9.31
C ASP A 68 0.60 -4.82 -8.69
N GLY A 69 0.68 -3.53 -9.04
CA GLY A 69 -0.24 -2.50 -8.54
C GLY A 69 -0.11 -2.22 -7.04
N ARG A 70 0.94 -2.68 -6.37
CA ARG A 70 1.17 -2.53 -4.92
C ARG A 70 2.21 -1.47 -4.62
N CYS A 71 2.12 -0.87 -3.43
CA CYS A 71 3.16 0.02 -2.92
C CYS A 71 3.64 -0.51 -1.56
N PRO A 72 4.73 -1.29 -1.50
CA PRO A 72 5.28 -1.78 -0.24
C PRO A 72 5.93 -0.65 0.56
N GLY A 73 6.02 -0.81 1.89
CA GLY A 73 6.73 0.14 2.74
C GLY A 73 6.05 1.50 2.88
N LEU A 74 4.71 1.54 2.89
CA LEU A 74 3.94 2.78 3.09
C LEU A 74 4.24 3.45 4.43
N ILE A 75 4.39 2.65 5.49
CA ILE A 75 4.73 3.13 6.83
C ILE A 75 5.43 2.03 7.63
N THR A 76 6.28 2.42 8.59
CA THR A 76 6.87 1.46 9.53
C THR A 76 5.92 1.20 10.70
N SER A 77 6.03 0.04 11.35
CA SER A 77 5.21 -0.27 12.54
C SER A 77 5.44 0.73 13.68
N GLN A 78 6.63 1.32 13.78
CA GLN A 78 6.96 2.32 14.80
C GLN A 78 6.23 3.66 14.57
N MET A 79 6.00 4.04 13.31
CA MET A 79 5.29 5.28 12.95
C MET A 79 3.78 5.09 12.84
N PHE A 80 3.32 3.84 12.74
CA PHE A 80 1.90 3.51 12.62
C PHE A 80 1.23 3.54 14.00
N THR A 81 0.41 4.55 14.22
CA THR A 81 -0.27 4.81 15.50
C THR A 81 -1.74 5.08 15.24
N SER A 82 -2.58 5.09 16.27
CA SER A 82 -3.99 5.40 16.10
C SER A 82 -4.19 6.82 15.57
N GLY A 83 -5.22 7.01 14.76
CA GLY A 83 -5.55 8.32 14.19
C GLY A 83 -6.18 8.23 12.81
N VAL A 84 -6.32 9.39 12.17
CA VAL A 84 -6.90 9.50 10.82
C VAL A 84 -5.80 9.58 9.79
N TYR A 85 -5.87 8.73 8.77
CA TYR A 85 -4.94 8.66 7.67
C TYR A 85 -5.66 8.91 6.35
N LYS A 86 -4.88 9.22 5.33
CA LYS A 86 -5.36 9.45 3.97
C LYS A 86 -4.36 8.89 2.96
N ILE A 87 -4.84 8.15 1.97
CA ILE A 87 -4.05 7.84 0.77
C ILE A 87 -4.63 8.61 -0.40
N HIS A 88 -3.81 9.44 -1.03
CA HIS A 88 -4.09 10.15 -2.27
C HIS A 88 -3.53 9.34 -3.43
N PHE A 89 -4.35 9.06 -4.45
CA PHE A 89 -3.98 8.36 -5.67
C PHE A 89 -4.13 9.29 -6.88
N ASP A 90 -3.08 9.43 -7.69
CA ASP A 90 -3.04 10.32 -8.86
C ASP A 90 -3.74 9.67 -10.06
N THR A 91 -5.07 9.52 -9.98
CA THR A 91 -5.85 8.76 -10.95
C THR A 91 -5.89 9.39 -12.35
N ALA A 92 -5.95 10.72 -12.46
CA ALA A 92 -5.95 11.35 -13.79
C ALA A 92 -4.62 11.15 -14.51
N GLN A 93 -3.50 11.35 -13.82
CA GLN A 93 -2.17 11.16 -14.40
C GLN A 93 -1.96 9.69 -14.84
N TYR A 94 -2.45 8.73 -14.04
CA TYR A 94 -2.44 7.32 -14.42
C TYR A 94 -3.19 7.07 -15.75
N TRP A 95 -4.44 7.55 -15.88
CA TRP A 95 -5.21 7.36 -17.11
C TRP A 95 -4.61 8.13 -18.30
N GLU A 96 -4.10 9.34 -18.07
CA GLU A 96 -3.44 10.16 -19.10
C GLU A 96 -2.22 9.46 -19.69
N SER A 97 -1.40 8.80 -18.84
CA SER A 97 -0.25 8.00 -19.29
C SER A 97 -0.63 6.84 -20.23
N MET A 98 -1.90 6.41 -20.21
CA MET A 98 -2.46 5.40 -21.11
C MET A 98 -3.27 6.00 -22.27
N GLY A 99 -3.20 7.32 -22.47
CA GLY A 99 -3.93 8.03 -23.51
C GLY A 99 -5.45 8.10 -23.27
N GLN A 100 -5.90 8.03 -22.02
CA GLN A 100 -7.32 8.11 -21.67
C GLN A 100 -7.60 9.20 -20.63
N THR A 101 -8.84 9.68 -20.59
CA THR A 101 -9.28 10.64 -19.57
C THR A 101 -9.79 9.94 -18.32
N SER A 102 -9.62 10.55 -17.15
CA SER A 102 -10.28 10.14 -15.93
C SER A 102 -11.41 11.10 -15.59
N PHE A 103 -12.55 10.60 -15.12
CA PHE A 103 -13.56 11.46 -14.51
C PHE A 103 -13.08 12.03 -13.17
N TYR A 104 -12.23 11.27 -12.46
CA TYR A 104 -11.67 11.66 -11.17
C TYR A 104 -10.28 12.27 -11.36
N PRO A 105 -10.05 13.55 -11.01
CA PRO A 105 -8.74 14.17 -11.11
C PRO A 105 -7.70 13.44 -10.22
N TYR A 106 -8.17 12.99 -9.06
CA TYR A 106 -7.47 12.13 -8.11
C TYR A 106 -8.52 11.43 -7.24
N VAL A 107 -8.08 10.46 -6.44
CA VAL A 107 -8.92 9.82 -5.42
C VAL A 107 -8.22 9.90 -4.07
N GLU A 108 -8.92 10.39 -3.05
CA GLU A 108 -8.44 10.35 -1.66
C GLU A 108 -9.30 9.38 -0.85
N ILE A 109 -8.66 8.40 -0.21
CA ILE A 109 -9.33 7.49 0.73
C ILE A 109 -8.89 7.89 2.14
N VAL A 110 -9.83 8.44 2.91
CA VAL A 110 -9.64 8.84 4.31
C VAL A 110 -10.18 7.74 5.23
N PHE A 111 -9.39 7.32 6.21
CA PHE A 111 -9.74 6.21 7.10
C PHE A 111 -9.17 6.39 8.51
N ILE A 112 -9.79 5.70 9.46
CA ILE A 112 -9.41 5.71 10.88
C ILE A 112 -8.68 4.41 11.20
N ILE A 113 -7.56 4.54 11.92
CA ILE A 113 -6.83 3.44 12.55
C ILE A 113 -7.13 3.47 14.04
N ASN A 114 -7.82 2.43 14.52
CA ASN A 114 -8.15 2.27 15.95
C ASN A 114 -7.12 1.39 16.66
N ASP A 115 -6.75 0.27 16.04
CA ASP A 115 -5.80 -0.71 16.57
C ASP A 115 -4.58 -0.81 15.65
N PRO A 116 -3.44 -0.16 15.98
CA PRO A 116 -2.22 -0.23 15.19
C PRO A 116 -1.52 -1.60 15.20
N GLY A 117 -1.96 -2.52 16.06
CA GLY A 117 -1.45 -3.90 16.08
C GLY A 117 -2.00 -4.76 14.93
N GLN A 118 -3.06 -4.32 14.26
CA GLN A 118 -3.63 -4.98 13.09
C GLN A 118 -2.98 -4.54 11.79
N LYS A 119 -3.07 -5.42 10.79
CA LYS A 119 -2.82 -5.06 9.40
C LYS A 119 -4.06 -4.40 8.79
N TYR A 120 -3.80 -3.42 7.94
CA TYR A 120 -4.82 -2.70 7.18
C TYR A 120 -4.46 -2.77 5.71
N HIS A 121 -5.37 -3.33 4.92
CA HIS A 121 -5.29 -3.30 3.47
C HIS A 121 -6.35 -2.35 2.93
N ILE A 122 -5.92 -1.28 2.25
CA ILE A 122 -6.79 -0.25 1.67
C ILE A 122 -6.56 -0.24 0.15
N PRO A 123 -7.24 -1.11 -0.62
CA PRO A 123 -7.10 -1.17 -2.07
C PRO A 123 -7.92 -0.10 -2.77
N LEU A 124 -7.59 0.14 -4.05
CA LEU A 124 -8.37 0.97 -4.96
C LEU A 124 -8.67 0.15 -6.23
N LEU A 125 -9.94 -0.12 -6.47
CA LEU A 125 -10.41 -0.75 -7.70
C LEU A 125 -11.01 0.35 -8.57
N LEU A 126 -10.42 0.60 -9.75
CA LEU A 126 -10.65 1.79 -10.54
C LEU A 126 -11.00 1.48 -12.01
N SER A 127 -12.01 2.16 -12.52
CA SER A 127 -12.23 2.41 -13.95
C SER A 127 -12.18 3.93 -14.20
N ARG A 128 -12.31 4.37 -15.46
CA ARG A 128 -12.34 5.80 -15.79
C ARG A 128 -13.50 6.57 -15.14
N PHE A 129 -14.59 5.88 -14.80
CA PHE A 129 -15.86 6.49 -14.36
C PHE A 129 -16.45 5.84 -13.10
N SER A 130 -15.71 4.95 -12.44
CA SER A 130 -16.09 4.35 -11.16
C SER A 130 -14.86 3.99 -10.36
N TYR A 131 -14.95 4.05 -9.04
CA TYR A 131 -13.98 3.37 -8.18
C TYR A 131 -14.65 2.80 -6.95
N THR A 132 -13.99 1.82 -6.33
CA THR A 132 -14.39 1.26 -5.04
C THR A 132 -13.17 1.00 -4.16
N THR A 133 -13.41 0.98 -2.85
CA THR A 133 -12.44 0.59 -1.84
C THR A 133 -13.15 -0.18 -0.72
N TYR A 134 -12.39 -0.88 0.11
CA TYR A 134 -12.85 -1.59 1.29
C TYR A 134 -11.70 -1.72 2.29
N ARG A 135 -11.97 -2.15 3.53
CA ARG A 135 -10.91 -2.54 4.48
C ARG A 135 -10.67 -4.05 4.37
N GLY A 136 -9.47 -4.44 3.97
CA GLY A 136 -8.98 -5.81 4.08
C GLY A 136 -8.07 -6.01 5.30
N SER A 137 -7.79 -7.28 5.61
CA SER A 137 -6.89 -7.73 6.69
C SER A 137 -5.47 -8.00 6.19
#